data_AF-A0A933THA0-F1
#
_entry.id   AF-A0A933THA0-F1
#
_cell.length_a   1.000
_cell.length_b   1.000
_cell.length_c   1.000
_cell.angle_alpha   90.00
_cell.angle_beta   90.00
_cell.angle_gamma   90.00
#
_symmetry.space_group_name_H-M   'P 1'
#
loop_
_entity.id
_entity.type
_entity.pdbx_description
1 polymer ?
#
loop_
_entity_poly.entity_id
_entity_poly.type
_entity_poly.pdbx_seq_one_letter_code
_entity_poly.pdbx_strand_id
1 'polypeptide(L)'
;MPRFAPLRTLKTSKLKTPRLPPKVKAKMAQGMGKLRRFALTTVKEEYIARMQRLRQGACLRCGLCCKLFFECPFLQNLPGGSSRCRIHGRKPDNCHFFPIDERDLRDRDSLGAPVPCGYSFRKA
;
A
#
# COMPACT_ATOMS: atom_id res chain seq x y z
N MET A 1 -24.04 -32.36 45.13
CA MET A 1 -24.09 -31.54 43.90
C MET A 1 -23.34 -30.24 44.16
N PRO A 2 -22.23 -29.94 43.46
CA PRO A 2 -21.48 -28.71 43.72
C PRO A 2 -22.21 -27.51 43.10
N ARG A 3 -22.40 -26.46 43.90
CA ARG A 3 -22.93 -25.15 43.45
C ARG A 3 -21.84 -24.44 42.67
N PHE A 4 -22.07 -24.23 41.37
CA PHE A 4 -21.24 -23.34 40.55
C PHE A 4 -21.44 -21.89 40.99
N ALA A 5 -20.34 -21.18 41.26
CA ALA A 5 -20.35 -19.74 41.51
C ALA A 5 -20.61 -18.97 40.20
N PRO A 6 -21.33 -17.84 40.23
CA PRO A 6 -21.61 -17.08 39.02
C PRO A 6 -20.33 -16.45 38.47
N LEU A 7 -20.14 -16.57 37.15
CA LEU A 7 -19.04 -15.95 36.42
C LEU A 7 -19.10 -14.43 36.58
N ARG A 8 -18.02 -13.87 37.13
CA ARG A 8 -17.82 -12.44 37.34
C ARG A 8 -17.78 -11.75 35.97
N THR A 9 -18.80 -10.96 35.63
CA THR A 9 -18.82 -10.16 34.40
C THR A 9 -17.69 -9.14 34.47
N LEU A 10 -16.65 -9.31 33.64
CA LEU A 10 -15.59 -8.34 33.47
C LEU A 10 -16.19 -7.05 32.90
N LYS A 11 -16.19 -5.98 33.71
CA LYS A 11 -16.56 -4.64 33.27
C LYS A 11 -15.56 -4.21 32.19
N THR A 12 -16.01 -4.12 30.95
CA THR A 12 -15.23 -3.54 29.85
C THR A 12 -15.13 -2.02 30.08
N SER A 13 -14.09 -1.61 30.79
CA SER A 13 -13.79 -0.20 30.98
C SER A 13 -13.55 0.46 29.61
N LYS A 14 -14.18 1.61 29.41
CA LYS A 14 -14.11 2.44 28.20
C LYS A 14 -12.66 2.82 27.90
N LEU A 15 -11.97 2.02 27.10
CA LEU A 15 -10.66 2.37 26.56
C LEU A 15 -10.84 3.57 25.61
N LYS A 16 -10.42 4.77 26.04
CA LYS A 16 -10.32 5.95 25.18
C LYS A 16 -9.34 5.64 24.05
N THR A 17 -9.81 5.66 22.82
CA THR A 17 -8.95 5.45 21.66
C THR A 17 -7.97 6.61 21.54
N PRO A 18 -6.64 6.35 21.54
CA PRO A 18 -5.66 7.42 21.41
C PRO A 18 -5.78 8.09 20.03
N ARG A 19 -5.83 9.43 19.99
CA ARG A 19 -5.83 10.19 18.73
C ARG A 19 -4.39 10.38 18.24
N LEU A 20 -3.98 9.60 17.25
CA LEU A 20 -2.66 9.76 16.62
C LEU A 20 -2.58 11.05 15.78
N PRO A 21 -1.39 11.70 15.71
CA PRO A 21 -1.18 12.86 14.87
C PRO A 21 -1.30 12.51 13.36
N PRO A 22 -1.71 13.47 12.49
CA PRO A 22 -2.00 13.20 11.08
C PRO A 22 -0.85 12.55 10.31
N LYS A 23 0.40 13.00 10.55
CA LYS A 23 1.60 12.46 9.91
C LYS A 23 1.82 10.98 10.25
N VAL A 24 1.59 10.59 11.51
CA VAL A 24 1.75 9.21 11.95
C VAL A 24 0.63 8.34 11.38
N LYS A 25 -0.61 8.84 11.36
CA LYS A 25 -1.73 8.15 10.68
C LYS A 25 -1.43 7.89 9.20
N ALA A 26 -0.92 8.88 8.49
CA ALA A 26 -0.54 8.74 7.08
C ALA A 26 0.57 7.70 6.89
N LYS A 27 1.63 7.73 7.71
CA LYS A 27 2.70 6.72 7.66
C LYS A 27 2.21 5.31 8.00
N MET A 28 1.33 5.17 8.98
CA MET A 28 0.69 3.89 9.31
C MET A 28 -0.14 3.37 8.13
N ALA A 29 -0.94 4.23 7.48
CA ALA A 29 -1.71 3.85 6.30
C ALA A 29 -0.79 3.37 5.15
N GLN A 30 0.29 4.11 4.88
CA GLN A 30 1.29 3.73 3.86
C GLN A 30 1.99 2.40 4.21
N GLY A 31 2.31 2.18 5.49
CA GLY A 31 2.88 0.93 5.98
C GLY A 31 1.91 -0.25 5.81
N MET A 32 0.65 -0.07 6.16
CA MET A 32 -0.41 -1.06 5.93
C MET A 32 -0.60 -1.36 4.46
N GLY A 33 -0.56 -0.36 3.58
CA GLY A 33 -0.59 -0.55 2.12
C GLY A 33 0.60 -1.37 1.61
N LYS A 34 1.79 -1.17 2.17
CA LYS A 34 2.98 -1.98 1.84
C LYS A 34 2.85 -3.44 2.30
N LEU A 35 2.35 -3.66 3.52
CA LEU A 35 2.12 -5.00 4.05
C LEU A 35 1.03 -5.73 3.26
N ARG A 36 -0.06 -5.03 2.92
CA ARG A 36 -1.15 -5.55 2.09
C ARG A 36 -0.64 -6.04 0.74
N ARG A 37 0.15 -5.24 0.04
CA ARG A 37 0.73 -5.63 -1.25
C ARG A 37 1.62 -6.86 -1.10
N PHE A 38 2.50 -6.88 -0.10
CA PHE A 38 3.34 -8.05 0.17
C PHE A 38 2.51 -9.32 0.39
N ALA A 39 1.46 -9.25 1.23
CA ALA A 39 0.57 -10.38 1.45
C ALA A 39 -0.13 -10.84 0.16
N LEU A 40 -0.65 -9.89 -0.64
CA LEU A 40 -1.32 -10.22 -1.90
C LEU A 40 -0.39 -10.91 -2.90
N THR A 41 0.86 -10.44 -3.02
CA THR A 41 1.84 -11.03 -3.93
C THR A 41 2.26 -12.43 -3.54
N THR A 42 2.13 -12.79 -2.26
CA THR A 42 2.47 -14.14 -1.79
C THR A 42 1.30 -15.13 -1.90
N VAL A 43 0.05 -14.69 -1.69
CA VAL A 43 -1.07 -15.63 -1.48
C VAL A 43 -2.25 -15.49 -2.44
N LYS A 44 -2.33 -14.43 -3.25
CA LYS A 44 -3.51 -14.15 -4.10
C LYS A 44 -3.15 -13.94 -5.56
N GLU A 45 -2.57 -14.95 -6.18
CA GLU A 45 -2.18 -14.91 -7.60
C GLU A 45 -3.37 -14.63 -8.53
N GLU A 46 -4.51 -15.30 -8.32
CA GLU A 46 -5.72 -15.08 -9.13
C GLU A 46 -6.23 -13.64 -9.05
N TYR A 47 -6.21 -13.05 -7.85
CA TYR A 47 -6.61 -11.66 -7.65
C TYR A 47 -5.69 -10.72 -8.44
N ILE A 48 -4.37 -10.94 -8.35
CA ILE A 48 -3.37 -10.16 -9.08
C ILE A 48 -3.58 -10.31 -10.59
N ALA A 49 -3.75 -11.54 -11.09
CA ALA A 49 -3.99 -11.79 -12.50
C ALA A 49 -5.25 -11.07 -13.00
N ARG A 50 -6.34 -11.11 -12.24
CA ARG A 50 -7.57 -10.38 -12.56
C ARG A 50 -7.32 -8.88 -12.62
N MET A 51 -6.69 -8.30 -11.59
CA MET A 51 -6.44 -6.86 -11.57
C MET A 51 -5.47 -6.41 -12.67
N GLN A 52 -4.48 -7.24 -13.03
CA GLN A 52 -3.60 -6.96 -14.17
C GLN A 52 -4.36 -6.89 -15.51
N ARG A 53 -5.39 -7.71 -15.72
CA ARG A 53 -6.25 -7.64 -16.92
C ARG A 53 -7.12 -6.38 -16.96
N LEU A 54 -7.50 -5.87 -15.79
CA LEU A 54 -8.27 -4.63 -15.65
C LEU A 54 -7.38 -3.38 -15.71
N ARG A 55 -6.09 -3.51 -15.39
CA ARG A 55 -5.11 -2.43 -15.39
C ARG A 55 -4.82 -1.95 -16.81
N GLN A 56 -4.85 -0.65 -16.98
CA GLN A 56 -4.57 0.03 -18.24
C GLN A 56 -3.53 1.12 -18.07
N GLY A 57 -2.96 1.57 -19.19
CA GLY A 57 -1.95 2.62 -19.23
C GLY A 57 -0.53 2.12 -18.93
N ALA A 58 0.35 3.03 -18.56
CA ALA A 58 1.79 2.76 -18.46
C ALA A 58 2.48 3.56 -17.35
N CYS A 59 3.64 3.08 -16.92
CA CYS A 59 4.46 3.77 -15.93
C CYS A 59 5.08 5.04 -16.53
N LEU A 60 4.71 6.21 -16.01
CA LEU A 60 5.27 7.51 -16.40
C LEU A 60 6.62 7.83 -15.76
N ARG A 61 7.23 6.87 -15.05
CA ARG A 61 8.55 7.01 -14.40
C ARG A 61 8.65 8.21 -13.45
N CYS A 62 7.56 8.58 -12.76
CA CYS A 62 7.53 9.69 -11.80
C CYS A 62 8.22 9.39 -10.45
N GLY A 63 8.54 8.12 -10.16
CA GLY A 63 9.24 7.73 -8.92
C GLY A 63 8.42 7.78 -7.63
N LEU A 64 7.17 8.29 -7.63
CA LEU A 64 6.37 8.43 -6.41
C LEU A 64 6.08 7.10 -5.70
N CYS A 65 5.81 6.02 -6.45
CA CYS A 65 5.61 4.70 -5.85
C CYS A 65 6.86 4.18 -5.11
N CYS A 66 8.06 4.63 -5.51
CA CYS A 66 9.32 4.31 -4.83
C CYS A 66 9.55 5.15 -3.56
N LYS A 67 8.77 6.22 -3.35
CA LYS A 67 8.80 7.06 -2.14
C LYS A 67 7.66 6.71 -1.16
N LEU A 68 6.84 5.72 -1.53
CA LEU A 68 5.69 5.30 -0.76
C LEU A 68 6.14 4.57 0.52
N PHE A 69 5.69 5.06 1.68
CA PHE A 69 6.15 4.71 3.02
C PHE A 69 7.59 5.19 3.35
N PHE A 70 8.58 4.85 2.54
CA PHE A 70 9.96 5.35 2.64
C PHE A 70 10.56 5.59 1.25
N GLU A 71 11.67 6.32 1.19
CA GLU A 71 12.43 6.52 -0.05
C GLU A 71 13.29 5.30 -0.39
N CYS A 72 12.95 4.62 -1.48
CA CYS A 72 13.64 3.41 -1.92
C CYS A 72 15.11 3.71 -2.25
N PRO A 73 16.08 2.97 -1.69
CA PRO A 73 17.49 3.21 -1.96
C PRO A 73 17.86 2.96 -3.43
N PHE A 74 17.06 2.18 -4.16
CA PHE A 74 17.29 1.89 -5.58
C PHE A 74 16.70 2.93 -6.53
N LEU A 75 16.03 3.97 -6.03
CA LEU A 75 15.52 5.08 -6.82
C LEU A 75 16.69 5.97 -7.28
N GLN A 76 16.72 6.31 -8.57
CA GLN A 76 17.58 7.32 -9.15
C GLN A 76 16.71 8.41 -9.76
N ASN A 77 16.95 9.65 -9.38
CA ASN A 77 16.36 10.80 -10.03
C ASN A 77 17.25 11.18 -11.23
N LEU A 78 16.64 11.35 -12.40
CA LEU A 78 17.33 11.71 -13.63
C LEU A 78 17.17 13.22 -13.89
N PRO A 79 18.09 13.81 -14.69
CA PRO A 79 17.88 15.14 -15.25
C PRO A 79 16.52 15.21 -15.99
N GLY A 80 15.80 16.33 -15.84
CA GLY A 80 14.47 16.50 -16.44
C GLY A 80 13.30 15.92 -15.61
N GLY A 81 13.53 15.53 -14.35
CA GLY A 81 12.46 15.19 -13.41
C GLY A 81 11.90 13.77 -13.53
N SER A 82 12.43 12.95 -14.45
CA SER A 82 12.09 11.52 -14.54
C SER A 82 12.87 10.69 -13.52
N SER A 83 12.45 9.45 -13.29
CA SER A 83 13.12 8.54 -12.36
C SER A 83 13.45 7.18 -12.99
N ARG A 84 14.47 6.52 -12.45
CA ARG A 84 14.88 5.17 -12.81
C ARG A 84 15.01 4.30 -11.56
N CYS A 85 14.70 3.01 -11.71
CA CYS A 85 15.00 2.01 -10.70
C CYS A 85 16.30 1.28 -11.08
N ARG A 86 17.28 1.25 -10.16
CA ARG A 86 18.56 0.55 -10.38
C ARG A 86 18.40 -0.95 -10.61
N ILE A 87 17.46 -1.56 -9.90
CA ILE A 87 17.18 -3.00 -9.96
C ILE A 87 15.93 -3.31 -10.80
N HIS A 88 15.66 -2.54 -11.86
CA HIS A 88 14.40 -2.67 -12.59
C HIS A 88 14.11 -4.10 -13.08
N GLY A 89 15.13 -4.83 -13.53
CA GLY A 89 15.00 -6.22 -13.98
C GLY A 89 14.95 -7.26 -12.85
N ARG A 90 15.18 -6.86 -11.59
CA ARG A 90 15.16 -7.73 -10.40
C ARG A 90 14.26 -7.18 -9.31
N LYS A 91 13.18 -6.51 -9.72
CA LYS A 91 12.22 -5.93 -8.77
C LYS A 91 11.56 -7.05 -7.97
N PRO A 92 11.38 -6.89 -6.65
CA PRO A 92 10.53 -7.78 -5.90
C PRO A 92 9.08 -7.64 -6.35
N ASP A 93 8.27 -8.66 -6.12
CA ASP A 93 6.87 -8.72 -6.58
C ASP A 93 6.03 -7.54 -6.13
N ASN A 94 6.25 -7.06 -4.90
CA ASN A 94 5.60 -5.86 -4.37
C ASN A 94 5.80 -4.61 -5.26
N CYS A 95 6.94 -4.51 -5.93
CA CYS A 95 7.25 -3.44 -6.89
C CYS A 95 6.87 -3.82 -8.33
N HIS A 96 6.94 -5.10 -8.68
CA HIS A 96 6.65 -5.59 -10.02
C HIS A 96 5.15 -5.47 -10.34
N PHE A 97 4.29 -5.87 -9.41
CA PHE A 97 2.84 -5.85 -9.59
C PHE A 97 2.20 -4.49 -9.27
N PHE A 98 2.97 -3.52 -8.77
CA PHE A 98 2.44 -2.20 -8.45
C PHE A 98 2.03 -1.40 -9.71
N PRO A 99 0.89 -0.70 -9.70
CA PRO A 99 -0.19 -0.79 -8.72
C PRO A 99 -0.98 -2.09 -8.90
N ILE A 100 -1.35 -2.73 -7.80
CA ILE A 100 -2.17 -3.95 -7.80
C ILE A 100 -3.63 -3.58 -7.99
N ASP A 101 -4.11 -2.50 -7.38
CA ASP A 101 -5.49 -2.00 -7.50
C ASP A 101 -5.59 -0.50 -7.20
N GLU A 102 -6.80 0.06 -7.20
CA GLU A 102 -7.05 1.48 -6.96
C GLU A 102 -6.66 1.94 -5.55
N ARG A 103 -6.53 1.03 -4.57
CA ARG A 103 -6.04 1.39 -3.24
C ARG A 103 -4.58 1.81 -3.31
N ASP A 104 -3.78 1.13 -4.13
CA ASP A 104 -2.37 1.48 -4.35
C ASP A 104 -2.21 2.84 -5.02
N LEU A 105 -3.13 3.19 -5.93
CA LEU A 105 -3.17 4.51 -6.54
C LEU A 105 -3.45 5.59 -5.50
N ARG A 106 -4.46 5.39 -4.64
CA ARG A 106 -4.76 6.30 -3.52
C ARG A 106 -3.60 6.43 -2.54
N ASP A 107 -2.95 5.33 -2.18
CA ASP A 107 -1.78 5.33 -1.31
C ASP A 107 -0.65 6.17 -1.92
N ARG A 108 -0.39 6.02 -3.22
CA ARG A 108 0.60 6.82 -3.94
C ARG A 108 0.21 8.29 -3.99
N ASP A 109 -1.05 8.60 -4.26
CA ASP A 109 -1.53 9.98 -4.41
C ASP A 109 -1.54 10.74 -3.08
N SER A 110 -1.61 10.03 -1.95
CA SER A 110 -1.46 10.60 -0.60
C SER A 110 -0.12 11.33 -0.37
N LEU A 111 0.89 11.10 -1.23
CA LEU A 111 2.17 11.79 -1.18
C LEU A 111 2.14 13.22 -1.77
N GLY A 112 0.98 13.70 -2.24
CA GLY A 112 0.88 15.00 -2.89
C GLY A 112 1.39 14.93 -4.33
N ALA A 113 0.82 14.00 -5.11
CA ALA A 113 1.28 13.75 -6.45
C ALA A 113 1.15 14.97 -7.39
N PRO A 114 2.23 15.41 -8.07
CA PRO A 114 2.15 16.52 -9.01
C PRO A 114 1.43 16.13 -10.31
N VAL A 115 1.44 14.84 -10.65
CA VAL A 115 0.77 14.28 -11.83
C VAL A 115 0.04 12.98 -11.45
N PRO A 116 -1.12 12.68 -12.05
CA PRO A 116 -1.79 11.40 -11.90
C PRO A 116 -0.87 10.23 -12.24
N CYS A 117 -1.12 9.07 -11.64
CA CYS A 117 -0.45 7.85 -12.06
C CYS A 117 -0.89 7.51 -13.50
N GLY A 118 0.05 7.10 -14.36
CA GLY A 118 -0.31 6.67 -15.72
C GLY A 118 -1.02 5.32 -15.79
N TYR A 119 -1.18 4.63 -14.66
CA TYR A 119 -2.01 3.44 -14.56
C TYR A 119 -3.41 3.78 -14.04
N SER A 120 -4.40 3.12 -14.61
CA SER A 120 -5.79 3.14 -14.16
C SER A 120 -6.40 1.74 -14.24
N PHE A 121 -7.61 1.57 -13.73
CA PHE A 121 -8.31 0.28 -13.73
C PHE A 121 -9.71 0.45 -14.32
N ARG A 122 -10.10 -0.47 -15.20
CA ARG A 122 -11.47 -0.55 -15.68
C ARG A 122 -12.40 -1.01 -14.57
N LYS A 123 -13.61 -0.46 -14.56
CA LYS A 123 -14.71 -1.05 -13.78
C LYS A 123 -15.03 -2.42 -14.38
N ALA A 124 -14.98 -3.44 -13.53
CA ALA A 124 -15.37 -4.80 -13.87
C ALA A 124 -16.90 -4.92 -13.89
#